data_AF-S3YG12-F1
#
_entry.id   AF-S3YG12-F1
#
_cell.length_a   1.000
_cell.length_b   1.000
_cell.length_c   1.000
_cell.angle_alpha   90.00
_cell.angle_beta   90.00
_cell.angle_gamma   90.00
#
_symmetry.space_group_name_H-M   'P 1'
#
loop_
_entity.id
_entity.type
_entity.pdbx_description
1 polymer ?
#
loop_
_entity_poly.entity_id
_entity_poly.type
_entity_poly.pdbx_seq_one_letter_code
_entity_poly.pdbx_strand_id
1 'polypeptide(L)' 'MFKDNKTLWNWISQVKMNVIQRESVTVTLLGEGRSPMLSWKLTNAWPKKYTVEGFEADGNGAFIETIVLAHEGVTPA' A
#
# COMPACT_ATOMS: atom_id res chain seq x y z
N MET A 1 3.73 8.56 -7.09
CA MET A 1 3.77 9.16 -5.73
C MET A 1 3.09 10.54 -5.67
N PHE A 2 2.01 10.71 -4.89
CA PHE A 2 1.27 11.99 -4.80
C PHE A 2 2.16 13.11 -4.25
N LYS A 3 2.19 14.25 -4.94
CA LYS A 3 3.10 15.39 -4.69
C LYS A 3 3.20 15.81 -3.21
N ASP A 4 2.08 15.76 -2.50
CA ASP A 4 1.98 16.25 -1.12
C ASP A 4 1.82 15.15 -0.07
N ASN A 5 1.61 13.89 -0.47
CA ASN A 5 1.46 12.76 0.45
C ASN A 5 2.63 11.78 0.33
N LYS A 6 3.60 11.93 1.24
CA LYS A 6 4.82 11.13 1.27
C LYS A 6 4.77 9.94 2.22
N THR A 7 3.68 9.74 2.96
CA THR A 7 3.61 8.77 4.06
C THR A 7 3.92 7.35 3.59
N LEU A 8 3.28 6.91 2.51
CA LEU A 8 3.49 5.56 1.95
C LEU A 8 4.94 5.35 1.51
N TRP A 9 5.53 6.32 0.80
CA TRP A 9 6.92 6.23 0.35
C TRP A 9 7.91 6.25 1.49
N ASN A 10 7.66 7.07 2.52
CA ASN A 10 8.50 7.11 3.70
C ASN A 10 8.56 5.73 4.35
N TRP A 11 7.41 5.05 4.49
CA TRP A 11 7.36 3.67 4.98
C TRP A 11 8.10 2.68 4.07
N ILE A 12 7.90 2.74 2.75
CA ILE A 12 8.63 1.90 1.78
C ILE A 12 10.16 2.11 1.90
N SER A 13 10.60 3.37 2.03
CA SER A 13 12.03 3.73 2.10
C SER A 13 12.73 3.30 3.39
N GLN A 14 11.98 2.88 4.41
CA GLN A 14 12.54 2.33 5.65
C GLN A 14 12.99 0.87 5.48
N VAL A 15 12.57 0.18 4.42
CA VAL A 15 13.04 -1.18 4.14
C VAL A 15 14.52 -1.14 3.76
N LYS A 16 15.36 -1.72 4.61
CA LYS A 16 16.81 -1.84 4.42
C LYS A 16 17.25 -3.29 4.66
N MET A 17 18.49 -3.61 4.31
CA MET A 17 19.03 -4.95 4.55
C MET A 17 18.86 -5.33 6.04
N ASN A 18 18.17 -6.44 6.29
CA ASN A 18 17.84 -6.98 7.62
C ASN A 18 16.96 -6.07 8.52
N VAL A 19 16.47 -4.94 8.02
CA VAL A 19 15.61 -4.03 8.78
C VAL A 19 14.32 -3.81 8.01
N ILE A 20 13.20 -4.23 8.60
CA ILE A 20 11.89 -4.07 8.00
C ILE A 20 10.89 -3.52 9.02
N GLN A 21 10.37 -2.33 8.72
CA GLN A 21 9.36 -1.70 9.56
C GLN A 21 8.01 -2.38 9.30
N ARG A 22 7.41 -2.89 10.38
CA ARG A 22 6.07 -3.47 10.38
C ARG A 22 5.06 -2.41 10.81
N GLU A 23 3.93 -2.36 10.13
CA GLU A 23 2.82 -1.46 10.48
C GLU A 23 1.47 -2.19 10.44
N SER A 24 0.49 -1.69 11.17
CA SER A 24 -0.90 -2.16 11.03
C SER A 24 -1.55 -1.45 9.84
N VAL A 25 -2.07 -2.23 8.88
CA VAL A 25 -2.79 -1.69 7.72
C VAL A 25 -4.25 -2.06 7.84
N THR A 26 -5.15 -1.09 7.72
CA THR A 26 -6.59 -1.34 7.68
C THR A 26 -7.12 -1.02 6.30
N VAL A 27 -7.83 -1.98 5.70
CA VAL A 27 -8.58 -1.79 4.46
C VAL A 27 -10.05 -1.73 4.82
N THR A 28 -10.74 -0.67 4.42
CA THR A 28 -12.16 -0.46 4.73
C THR A 28 -12.94 -0.32 3.43
N LEU A 29 -13.94 -1.18 3.25
CA LEU A 29 -14.99 -1.01 2.26
C LEU A 29 -15.93 0.10 2.73
N LEU A 30 -16.08 1.13 1.90
CA LEU A 30 -17.00 2.23 2.13
C LEU A 30 -18.29 2.02 1.33
N GLY A 31 -19.44 2.28 1.95
CA GLY A 31 -20.74 2.31 1.29
C GLY A 31 -20.97 3.61 0.51
N GLU A 32 -22.15 3.75 -0.10
CA GLU A 32 -22.50 4.90 -0.95
C GLU A 32 -22.37 6.25 -0.25
N GLY A 33 -22.75 6.31 1.04
CA GLY A 33 -22.59 7.50 1.88
C GLY A 33 -21.18 7.75 2.40
N ARG A 34 -20.16 7.02 1.89
CA ARG A 34 -18.80 6.95 2.42
C ARG A 34 -18.72 6.48 3.88
N SER A 35 -19.73 5.75 4.35
CA SER A 35 -19.72 5.11 5.66
C SER A 35 -18.95 3.79 5.62
N PRO A 36 -18.13 3.47 6.63
CA PRO A 36 -17.50 2.16 6.76
C PRO A 36 -18.53 1.02 6.82
N MET A 37 -18.39 0.01 5.96
CA MET A 37 -19.26 -1.17 5.95
C MET A 37 -18.53 -2.41 6.47
N LEU A 38 -17.32 -2.65 5.98
CA LEU A 38 -16.50 -3.80 6.35
C LEU A 38 -15.04 -3.39 6.39
N SER A 39 -14.33 -3.80 7.43
CA SER A 39 -12.91 -3.50 7.60
C SER A 39 -12.11 -4.76 7.86
N TRP A 40 -10.92 -4.81 7.28
CA TRP A 40 -9.92 -5.84 7.50
C TRP A 40 -8.65 -5.20 8.01
N LYS A 41 -8.13 -5.70 9.13
CA LYS A 41 -6.85 -5.29 9.70
C LYS A 41 -5.79 -6.33 9.40
N LEU A 42 -4.75 -5.90 8.69
CA LEU A 42 -3.53 -6.66 8.46
C LEU A 42 -2.61 -6.42 9.66
N THR A 43 -2.26 -7.49 10.36
CA THR A 43 -1.36 -7.43 11.51
C THR A 43 0.08 -7.50 11.02
N ASN A 44 0.92 -6.58 11.50
CA ASN A 44 2.34 -6.52 11.19
C ASN A 44 2.59 -6.64 9.67
N ALA A 45 2.00 -5.75 8.88
CA ALA A 45 2.24 -5.72 7.44
C ALA A 45 3.58 -5.04 7.13
N TRP A 46 4.21 -5.40 6.01
CA TRP A 46 5.40 -4.72 5.47
C TRP A 46 5.48 -4.80 3.95
N PRO A 47 6.18 -3.85 3.29
CA PRO A 47 6.40 -3.89 1.85
C PRO A 47 7.31 -5.07 1.47
N LYS A 48 6.82 -5.97 0.62
CA LYS A 48 7.58 -7.11 0.10
C LYS A 48 8.09 -6.87 -1.32
N LYS A 49 7.33 -6.16 -2.13
CA LYS A 49 7.69 -5.78 -3.51
C LYS A 49 7.06 -4.44 -3.85
N TYR A 50 7.80 -3.62 -4.59
CA TYR A 50 7.30 -2.40 -5.20
C TYR A 50 7.69 -2.43 -6.68
N THR A 51 6.75 -2.13 -7.57
CA THR A 51 6.96 -2.16 -9.01
C THR A 51 6.28 -0.96 -9.63
N VAL A 52 7.02 -0.35 -10.54
CA VAL A 52 6.60 0.81 -11.29
C VAL A 52 6.57 0.38 -12.74
N GLU A 53 5.47 0.62 -13.42
CA GLU A 53 5.36 0.31 -14.85
C GLU A 53 6.38 1.12 -15.66
N GLY A 54 6.76 0.58 -16.82
CA GLY A 54 7.67 1.25 -17.74
C GLY A 54 7.05 2.53 -18.31
N PHE A 55 7.91 3.46 -18.74
CA PHE A 55 7.48 4.65 -19.45
C PHE A 55 7.53 4.39 -20.95
N GLU A 56 6.38 4.47 -21.60
CA GLU A 56 6.26 4.39 -23.07
C GLU A 56 6.01 5.79 -23.63
N ALA A 57 6.84 6.24 -24.57
CA ALA A 57 6.79 7.60 -25.09
C ALA A 57 5.52 7.92 -25.89
N ASP A 58 4.92 6.91 -26.50
CA ASP A 58 3.66 6.95 -27.25
C ASP A 58 2.48 6.35 -26.48
N GLY A 59 2.70 5.94 -25.21
CA GLY A 59 1.68 5.34 -24.36
C GLY A 59 0.63 6.35 -23.90
N ASN A 60 -0.64 5.95 -23.94
CA ASN A 60 -1.79 6.74 -23.49
C ASN A 60 -2.51 6.15 -22.26
N GLY A 61 -1.91 5.15 -21.62
CA GLY A 61 -2.45 4.48 -20.44
C GLY A 61 -2.25 5.25 -19.14
N ALA A 62 -3.02 4.88 -18.12
CA ALA A 62 -2.75 5.33 -16.76
C ALA A 62 -1.49 4.64 -16.23
N PHE A 63 -0.61 5.41 -15.60
CA PHE A 63 0.58 4.88 -14.97
C PHE A 63 0.23 4.23 -13.63
N ILE A 64 0.50 2.93 -13.50
CA ILE A 64 0.17 2.18 -12.28
C ILE A 64 1.43 1.83 -11.49
N GLU A 65 1.40 2.16 -10.20
CA GLU A 65 2.39 1.71 -9.22
C GLU A 65 1.78 0.52 -8.46
N THR A 66 2.49 -0.61 -8.37
CA THR A 66 2.05 -1.81 -7.66
C THR A 66 2.91 -2.03 -6.41
N ILE A 67 2.26 -2.15 -5.25
CA ILE A 67 2.89 -2.59 -4.00
C ILE A 67 2.30 -3.93 -3.56
N VAL A 68 3.17 -4.86 -3.17
CA VAL A 68 2.79 -6.12 -2.54
C VAL A 68 3.19 -6.05 -1.07
N LEU A 69 2.22 -6.24 -0.19
CA LEU A 69 2.44 -6.34 1.25
C LEU A 69 2.46 -7.80 1.68
N ALA A 70 3.40 -8.16 2.54
CA ALA A 70 3.30 -9.36 3.36
C ALA A 70 2.76 -8.96 4.74
N HIS A 71 2.08 -9.88 5.42
CA HIS A 71 1.49 -9.65 6.74
C HIS A 71 1.49 -10.94 7.55
N GLU A 72 1.36 -10.82 8.87
CA GLU A 72 1.35 -11.97 9.79
C GLU A 72 -0.06 -12.44 10.16
N GLY A 73 -1.10 -11.74 9.67
CA GLY A 73 -2.48 -12.18 9.82
C GLY A 73 -3.47 -11.15 9.31
N VAL A 74 -4.71 -11.57 9.11
CA VAL A 74 -5.84 -10.69 8.76
C VAL A 74 -6.98 -10.98 9.73
N THR A 75 -7.54 -9.94 10.34
CA THR A 75 -8.72 -10.04 11.19
C THR A 75 -9.78 -9.04 10.73
N PRO A 76 -11.08 -9.29 10.98
CA PRO A 76 -12.08 -8.24 10.95
C PRO A 76 -11.65 -7.11 11.90
N ALA A 77 -11.85 -5.85 11.47
CA ALA A 77 -11.50 -4.66 12.25
C ALA A 77 -12.73 -3.95 12.78
#